data_AF-A0A7C6BUM3-F1
#
_entry.id   AF-A0A7C6BUM3-F1
#
_cell.length_a   1.000
_cell.length_b   1.000
_cell.length_c   1.000
_cell.angle_alpha   90.00
_cell.angle_beta   90.00
_cell.angle_gamma   90.00
#
_symmetry.space_group_name_H-M   'P 1'
#
loop_
_entity.id
_entity.type
_entity.pdbx_description
1 polymer ?
#
loop_
_entity_poly.entity_id
_entity_poly.type
_entity_poly.pdbx_seq_one_letter_code
_entity_poly.pdbx_strand_id
1 'polypeptide(L)'
;MPPVPITTFQETYQAYKNYYIARNGSNKFERIYDDITNSSKIDQILQWSINNRIAPNAKDFLIIVHTMSFFIIAKNETRAMGAIVALYYWNERVNRKYCLATEKEMSEKIKSVFGQLSMLW
;
A
#
# COMPACT_ATOMS: atom_id res chain seq x y z
N MET A 1 14.66 -3.35 10.32
CA MET A 1 15.03 -2.18 9.49
C MET A 1 14.25 -2.27 8.17
N PRO A 2 13.70 -1.18 7.62
CA PRO A 2 13.00 -1.22 6.34
C PRO A 2 13.93 -1.66 5.21
N PRO A 3 13.41 -2.33 4.17
CA PRO A 3 14.22 -2.87 3.07
C PRO A 3 14.77 -1.79 2.14
N VAL A 4 14.23 -0.58 2.19
CA VAL A 4 14.67 0.61 1.43
C VAL A 4 14.67 1.85 2.34
N PRO A 5 15.46 2.89 2.03
CA PRO A 5 15.38 4.18 2.72
C PRO A 5 13.97 4.76 2.63
N ILE A 6 13.49 5.36 3.72
CA ILE A 6 12.22 6.10 3.71
C ILE A 6 12.53 7.58 3.58
N THR A 7 12.19 8.15 2.43
CA THR A 7 12.31 9.58 2.13
C THR A 7 10.92 10.18 1.97
N THR A 8 10.53 10.61 0.78
CA THR A 8 9.16 11.00 0.42
C THR A 8 8.32 9.75 0.12
N PHE A 9 7.00 9.89 0.08
CA PHE A 9 6.09 8.80 -0.23
C PHE A 9 6.37 8.24 -1.63
N GLN A 10 6.50 9.13 -2.62
CA GLN A 10 6.73 8.75 -4.01
C GLN A 10 8.08 8.04 -4.19
N GLU A 11 9.16 8.58 -3.64
CA GLU A 11 10.49 7.97 -3.75
C GLU A 11 10.54 6.62 -3.03
N THR A 12 9.96 6.52 -1.84
CA THR A 12 9.91 5.27 -1.09
C THR A 12 9.10 4.21 -1.83
N TYR A 13 7.96 4.60 -2.44
CA TYR A 13 7.17 3.72 -3.31
C TYR A 13 7.99 3.20 -4.49
N GLN A 14 8.66 4.07 -5.23
CA GLN A 14 9.47 3.67 -6.39
C GLN A 14 10.67 2.80 -5.99
N ALA A 15 11.36 3.17 -4.91
CA ALA A 15 12.48 2.38 -4.39
C ALA A 15 12.03 0.97 -3.99
N TYR A 16 10.91 0.85 -3.26
CA TYR A 16 10.40 -0.45 -2.84
C TYR A 16 9.84 -1.27 -4.00
N LYS A 17 9.17 -0.64 -4.96
CA LYS A 17 8.73 -1.28 -6.21
C LYS A 17 9.92 -1.88 -6.95
N ASN A 18 10.98 -1.11 -7.16
CA ASN A 18 12.18 -1.57 -7.87
C ASN A 18 12.87 -2.72 -7.14
N TYR A 19 13.01 -2.60 -5.81
CA TYR A 19 13.51 -3.68 -4.94
C TYR A 19 12.67 -4.95 -5.09
N TYR A 20 11.35 -4.83 -5.02
CA TYR A 20 10.42 -5.96 -5.12
C TYR A 20 10.53 -6.65 -6.48
N ILE A 21 10.53 -5.87 -7.58
CA ILE A 21 10.65 -6.38 -8.95
C ILE A 21 11.99 -7.10 -9.16
N ALA A 22 13.10 -6.52 -8.69
CA ALA A 22 14.41 -7.16 -8.82
C ALA A 22 14.47 -8.53 -8.12
N ARG A 23 13.72 -8.70 -7.03
CA ARG A 23 13.73 -9.92 -6.22
C ARG A 23 12.67 -10.95 -6.60
N ASN A 24 11.53 -10.52 -7.14
CA ASN A 24 10.36 -11.37 -7.37
C ASN A 24 9.89 -11.42 -8.83
N GLY A 25 10.44 -10.56 -9.70
CA GLY A 25 10.04 -10.40 -11.10
C GLY A 25 8.89 -9.42 -11.32
N SER A 26 8.86 -8.80 -12.51
CA SER A 26 7.84 -7.81 -12.91
C SER A 26 6.43 -8.42 -12.96
N ASN A 27 6.28 -9.63 -13.49
CA ASN A 27 4.98 -10.30 -13.63
C ASN A 27 4.24 -10.42 -12.28
N LYS A 28 4.98 -10.65 -11.19
CA LYS A 28 4.38 -10.74 -9.86
C LYS A 28 3.96 -9.37 -9.33
N PHE A 29 4.73 -8.33 -9.63
CA PHE A 29 4.33 -6.95 -9.33
C PHE A 29 3.09 -6.53 -10.13
N GLU A 30 3.04 -6.83 -11.43
CA GLU A 30 1.89 -6.53 -12.29
C GLU A 30 0.62 -7.19 -11.76
N ARG A 31 0.71 -8.48 -11.39
CA ARG A 31 -0.40 -9.18 -10.72
C ARG A 31 -0.85 -8.49 -9.43
N ILE A 32 0.07 -8.04 -8.58
CA ILE A 32 -0.28 -7.27 -7.37
C ILE A 32 -1.03 -6.00 -7.75
N TYR A 33 -0.51 -5.27 -8.74
CA TYR A 33 -1.10 -4.04 -9.19
C TYR A 33 -2.52 -4.25 -9.72
N ASP A 34 -2.73 -5.26 -10.54
CA ASP A 34 -4.03 -5.61 -11.11
C ASP A 34 -5.00 -6.08 -10.03
N ASP A 35 -4.57 -6.95 -9.12
CA ASP A 35 -5.41 -7.43 -8.01
C ASP A 35 -5.88 -6.26 -7.13
N ILE A 36 -5.01 -5.29 -6.85
CA ILE A 36 -5.34 -4.12 -6.02
C ILE A 36 -6.25 -3.14 -6.77
N THR A 37 -5.91 -2.78 -8.00
CA THR A 37 -6.63 -1.74 -8.74
C THR A 37 -7.99 -2.17 -9.26
N ASN A 38 -8.23 -3.47 -9.40
CA ASN A 38 -9.53 -4.05 -9.79
C ASN A 38 -10.35 -4.57 -8.58
N SER A 39 -9.89 -4.32 -7.35
CA SER A 39 -10.55 -4.85 -6.15
C SER A 39 -11.72 -4.00 -5.70
N SER A 40 -12.92 -4.60 -5.65
CA SER A 40 -14.11 -3.96 -5.08
C SER A 40 -13.94 -3.58 -3.60
N LYS A 41 -13.11 -4.31 -2.85
CA LYS A 41 -12.77 -3.96 -1.45
C LYS A 41 -11.94 -2.68 -1.37
N ILE A 42 -11.04 -2.48 -2.34
CA ILE A 42 -10.25 -1.25 -2.45
C ILE A 42 -11.17 -0.09 -2.85
N ASP A 43 -12.09 -0.30 -3.80
CA ASP A 43 -13.07 0.73 -4.15
C ASP A 43 -13.94 1.14 -2.96
N GLN A 44 -14.37 0.17 -2.13
CA GLN A 44 -15.14 0.45 -0.92
C GLN A 44 -14.38 1.36 0.07
N ILE A 45 -13.09 1.12 0.31
CA ILE A 45 -12.31 1.99 1.22
C ILE A 45 -12.03 3.37 0.60
N LEU A 46 -11.87 3.47 -0.72
CA LEU A 46 -11.77 4.74 -1.42
C LEU A 46 -13.07 5.56 -1.27
N GLN A 47 -14.24 4.94 -1.51
CA GLN A 47 -15.54 5.59 -1.33
C GLN A 47 -15.80 5.98 0.12
N TRP A 48 -15.48 5.10 1.07
CA TRP A 48 -15.57 5.40 2.49
C TRP A 48 -14.72 6.63 2.87
N SER A 49 -13.47 6.69 2.38
CA SER A 49 -12.57 7.82 2.60
C SER A 49 -13.15 9.13 2.05
N ILE A 50 -13.71 9.10 0.84
CA ILE A 50 -14.35 10.26 0.21
C ILE A 50 -15.55 10.74 1.03
N ASN A 51 -16.47 9.82 1.37
CA ASN A 51 -17.73 10.13 2.03
C ASN A 51 -17.52 10.67 3.44
N ASN A 52 -16.54 10.12 4.17
CA ASN A 52 -16.28 10.51 5.56
C ASN A 52 -15.23 11.62 5.69
N ARG A 53 -14.60 12.05 4.59
CA ARG A 53 -13.48 13.01 4.60
C ARG A 53 -12.34 12.59 5.53
N ILE A 54 -12.08 11.28 5.61
CA ILE A 54 -11.06 10.70 6.49
C ILE A 54 -10.02 9.96 5.64
N ALA A 55 -8.75 10.19 5.94
CA ALA A 55 -7.65 9.43 5.37
C ALA A 55 -7.55 8.04 6.02
N PRO A 56 -7.63 6.94 5.26
CA PRO A 56 -7.41 5.60 5.81
C PRO A 56 -6.00 5.46 6.35
N ASN A 57 -5.83 4.65 7.40
CA ASN A 57 -4.53 4.37 7.99
C ASN A 57 -3.88 3.15 7.29
N ALA A 58 -2.60 2.89 7.60
CA ALA A 58 -1.87 1.77 7.01
C ALA A 58 -2.45 0.39 7.36
N LYS A 59 -3.03 0.24 8.56
CA LYS A 59 -3.65 -0.99 9.04
C LYS A 59 -4.91 -1.33 8.23
N ASP A 60 -5.70 -0.33 7.84
CA ASP A 60 -6.91 -0.54 7.02
C ASP A 60 -6.55 -1.21 5.68
N PHE A 61 -5.50 -0.72 5.00
CA PHE A 61 -5.02 -1.31 3.76
C PHE A 61 -4.42 -2.71 3.96
N LEU A 62 -3.66 -2.92 5.03
CA LEU A 62 -3.12 -4.24 5.37
C LEU A 62 -4.24 -5.26 5.61
N ILE A 63 -5.27 -4.90 6.36
CA ILE A 63 -6.43 -5.78 6.60
C ILE A 63 -7.09 -6.16 5.28
N ILE A 64 -7.37 -5.19 4.41
CA ILE A 64 -7.98 -5.48 3.10
C ILE A 64 -7.10 -6.45 2.30
N VAL A 65 -5.81 -6.16 2.19
CA VAL A 65 -4.84 -7.02 1.49
C VAL A 65 -4.84 -8.43 2.07
N HIS A 66 -4.83 -8.59 3.40
CA HIS A 66 -4.89 -9.90 4.05
C HIS A 66 -6.16 -10.70 3.73
N THR A 67 -7.26 -10.03 3.38
CA THR A 67 -8.52 -10.68 3.01
C THR A 67 -8.64 -11.03 1.52
N MET A 68 -7.65 -10.68 0.70
CA MET A 68 -7.65 -10.95 -0.73
C MET A 68 -6.94 -12.27 -1.02
N SER A 69 -7.57 -13.15 -1.82
CA SER A 69 -7.15 -14.55 -2.00
C SER A 69 -5.68 -14.72 -2.38
N PHE A 70 -5.15 -13.86 -3.25
CA PHE A 70 -3.75 -13.89 -3.65
C PHE A 70 -2.77 -13.67 -2.50
N PHE A 71 -3.16 -12.90 -1.48
CA PHE A 71 -2.28 -12.46 -0.39
C PHE A 71 -2.38 -13.33 0.87
N ILE A 72 -3.37 -14.21 0.97
CA ILE A 72 -3.59 -15.09 2.14
C ILE A 72 -2.33 -15.90 2.46
N ILE A 73 -1.70 -16.52 1.45
CA ILE A 73 -0.48 -17.32 1.62
C ILE A 73 0.79 -16.58 1.17
N ALA A 74 0.69 -15.31 0.82
CA ALA A 74 1.81 -14.54 0.32
C ALA A 74 2.82 -14.19 1.44
N LYS A 75 4.10 -14.11 1.09
CA LYS A 75 5.15 -13.64 2.01
C LYS A 75 4.88 -12.20 2.44
N ASN A 76 5.33 -11.81 3.64
CA ASN A 76 5.14 -10.45 4.17
C ASN A 76 5.62 -9.36 3.20
N GLU A 77 6.72 -9.60 2.46
CA GLU A 77 7.20 -8.70 1.41
C GLU A 77 6.15 -8.44 0.31
N THR A 78 5.43 -9.48 -0.11
CA THR A 78 4.36 -9.37 -1.12
C THR A 78 3.13 -8.66 -0.54
N ARG A 79 2.79 -8.91 0.73
CA ARG A 79 1.72 -8.19 1.44
C ARG A 79 2.06 -6.71 1.64
N ALA A 80 3.33 -6.39 1.95
CA ALA A 80 3.84 -5.02 2.03
C ALA A 80 3.64 -4.31 0.71
N MET A 81 4.07 -4.94 -0.38
CA MET A 81 3.93 -4.36 -1.71
C MET A 81 2.45 -4.15 -2.07
N GLY A 82 1.57 -5.11 -1.78
CA GLY A 82 0.12 -4.94 -1.97
C GLY A 82 -0.46 -3.75 -1.20
N ALA A 83 -0.14 -3.61 0.08
CA ALA A 83 -0.61 -2.50 0.91
C ALA A 83 -0.05 -1.15 0.44
N ILE A 84 1.21 -1.11 0.01
CA ILE A 84 1.86 0.08 -0.53
C ILE A 84 1.26 0.47 -1.89
N VAL A 85 0.93 -0.49 -2.76
CA VAL A 85 0.18 -0.21 -4.01
C VAL A 85 -1.21 0.34 -3.70
N ALA A 86 -1.91 -0.21 -2.72
CA ALA A 86 -3.22 0.29 -2.31
C ALA A 86 -3.16 1.74 -1.78
N LEU A 87 -2.16 2.04 -0.95
CA LEU A 87 -1.86 3.41 -0.49
C LEU A 87 -1.56 4.35 -1.66
N TYR A 88 -0.73 3.92 -2.61
CA TYR A 88 -0.39 4.68 -3.80
C TYR A 88 -1.64 4.96 -4.65
N TYR A 89 -2.45 3.95 -4.87
CA TYR A 89 -3.68 4.07 -5.64
C TYR A 89 -4.69 5.03 -4.98
N TRP A 90 -4.89 4.91 -3.66
CA TRP A 90 -5.71 5.87 -2.90
C TRP A 90 -5.16 7.29 -2.99
N ASN A 91 -3.83 7.46 -2.91
CA ASN A 91 -3.20 8.77 -3.00
C ASN A 91 -3.50 9.46 -4.34
N GLU A 92 -3.34 8.73 -5.44
CA GLU A 92 -3.56 9.25 -6.79
C GLU A 92 -5.04 9.53 -7.08
N ARG A 93 -5.95 8.68 -6.60
CA ARG A 93 -7.39 8.77 -6.92
C ARG A 93 -8.17 9.69 -5.98
N VAL A 94 -7.75 9.79 -4.72
CA VAL A 94 -8.51 10.45 -3.66
C VAL A 94 -7.68 11.53 -3.00
N ASN A 95 -6.54 11.18 -2.41
CA ASN A 95 -5.83 12.10 -1.53
C ASN A 95 -5.39 13.39 -2.24
N ARG A 96 -4.82 13.30 -3.45
CA ARG A 96 -4.40 14.48 -4.22
C ARG A 96 -5.54 15.44 -4.56
N LYS A 97 -6.77 14.93 -4.67
CA LYS A 97 -7.96 15.74 -4.99
C LYS A 97 -8.59 16.37 -3.75
N TYR A 98 -8.58 15.67 -2.63
CA TYR A 98 -9.30 16.06 -1.42
C TYR A 98 -8.39 16.52 -0.27
N CYS A 99 -7.07 16.43 -0.45
CA CYS A 99 -6.04 16.81 0.52
C CYS A 99 -6.28 16.22 1.92
N LEU A 100 -6.60 14.92 1.99
CA LEU A 100 -6.97 14.24 3.24
C LEU A 100 -5.76 13.87 4.11
N ALA A 101 -4.57 13.77 3.54
CA ALA A 101 -3.31 13.51 4.20
C ALA A 101 -2.17 14.28 3.51
N THR A 102 -1.28 14.85 4.32
CA THR A 102 -0.05 15.52 3.91
C THR A 102 1.01 14.52 3.45
N GLU A 103 2.04 15.00 2.73
CA GLU A 103 3.18 14.18 2.31
C GLU A 103 3.90 13.49 3.48
N LYS A 104 3.97 14.18 4.63
CA LYS A 104 4.54 13.63 5.86
C LYS A 104 3.70 12.45 6.37
N GLU A 105 2.39 12.61 6.46
CA GLU A 105 1.47 11.53 6.89
C GLU A 105 1.50 10.36 5.90
N MET A 106 1.60 10.63 4.59
CA MET A 106 1.77 9.59 3.57
C MET A 106 3.05 8.78 3.79
N SER A 107 4.16 9.46 4.03
CA SER A 107 5.44 8.80 4.33
C SER A 107 5.34 7.96 5.60
N GLU A 108 4.71 8.49 6.66
CA GLU A 108 4.47 7.76 7.91
C GLU A 108 3.60 6.51 7.73
N LYS A 109 2.60 6.55 6.83
CA LYS A 109 1.81 5.35 6.48
C LYS A 109 2.67 4.24 5.87
N ILE A 110 3.61 4.54 4.97
CA ILE A 110 4.57 3.54 4.46
C ILE A 110 5.44 2.99 5.59
N LYS A 111 5.97 3.86 6.48
CA LYS A 111 6.74 3.40 7.65
C LYS A 111 5.94 2.42 8.50
N SER A 112 4.66 2.73 8.71
CA SER A 112 3.74 1.88 9.48
C SER A 112 3.51 0.53 8.81
N VAL A 113 3.39 0.48 7.47
CA VAL A 113 3.30 -0.81 6.73
C VAL A 113 4.53 -1.68 7.01
N PHE A 114 5.74 -1.12 6.87
CA PHE A 114 6.96 -1.87 7.15
C PHE A 114 7.07 -2.30 8.62
N GLY A 115 6.69 -1.43 9.55
CA GLY A 115 6.69 -1.73 10.99
C GLY A 115 5.74 -2.89 11.33
N GLN A 116 4.48 -2.81 10.90
CA GLN A 116 3.46 -3.81 11.21
C GLN A 116 3.82 -5.20 10.66
N LEU A 117 4.40 -5.28 9.46
CA LEU A 117 4.81 -6.57 8.88
C LEU A 117 6.10 -7.16 9.48
N SER A 118 6.87 -6.35 10.21
CA SER A 118 8.03 -6.81 10.99
C SER A 118 7.65 -7.34 12.37
N MET A 119 6.50 -6.92 12.92
CA MET A 119 5.98 -7.33 14.22
C MET A 119 5.07 -8.57 14.20
N LEU A 120 4.73 -9.09 13.01
CA LEU A 120 3.91 -10.31 12.86
C LEU A 120 4.73 -11.61 13.07
N TRP A 121 5.76 -11.57 13.91
CA TRP A 121 6.62 -12.69 14.31
C TRP A 121 6.86 -12.66 15.81
#